data_AF-A0A5C8IIK9-F1
#
_entry.id   AF-A0A5C8IIK9-F1
#
_cell.length_a   1.000
_cell.length_b   1.000
_cell.length_c   1.000
_cell.angle_alpha   90.00
_cell.angle_beta   90.00
_cell.angle_gamma   90.00
#
_symmetry.space_group_name_H-M   'P 1'
#
loop_
_entity.id
_entity.type
_entity.pdbx_description
1 polymer ?
#
loop_
_entity_poly.entity_id
_entity_poly.type
_entity_poly.pdbx_seq_one_letter_code
_entity_poly.pdbx_strand_id
1 'polypeptide(L)'
;MDRTTQFINLGLGFHGPAYHSGRRPAYMGSVDVGIMPNVTVGVSGSYFRRPLSEPSQYSAYSVGIRASYYVNSLLNRHNKKMDYYLGAGVSYYSFTYSGLVSNKGNVFVPAHVGARRLFGERYGVFGELGFNDIGFLKIGLTQKW
;
A
#
# COMPACT_ATOMS: atom_id res chain seq x y z
N MET A 1 -9.58 -16.64 6.77
CA MET A 1 -9.33 -16.36 5.34
C MET A 1 -8.68 -17.58 4.71
N ASP A 2 -9.11 -17.98 3.52
CA ASP A 2 -8.71 -19.27 2.92
C ASP A 2 -7.40 -19.17 2.13
N ARG A 3 -6.68 -20.31 2.03
CA ARG A 3 -5.39 -20.45 1.34
C ARG A 3 -5.41 -20.10 -0.17
N THR A 4 -6.58 -19.84 -0.74
CA THR A 4 -6.76 -19.53 -2.17
C THR A 4 -7.20 -18.09 -2.42
N THR A 5 -7.40 -17.29 -1.37
CA THR A 5 -7.94 -15.94 -1.53
C THR A 5 -6.91 -15.00 -2.15
N GLN A 6 -7.27 -14.31 -3.23
CA GLN A 6 -6.40 -13.33 -3.88
C GLN A 6 -7.05 -11.93 -3.82
N PHE A 7 -6.21 -10.89 -3.78
CA PHE A 7 -6.65 -9.51 -3.75
C PHE A 7 -5.85 -8.62 -4.70
N ILE A 8 -6.53 -7.76 -5.45
CA ILE A 8 -5.98 -6.57 -6.09
C ILE A 8 -6.46 -5.40 -5.24
N ASN A 9 -5.56 -4.49 -4.92
CA ASN A 9 -5.89 -3.24 -4.28
C ASN A 9 -5.36 -2.10 -5.13
N LEU A 10 -6.22 -1.11 -5.40
CA LEU A 10 -5.87 0.10 -6.12
C LEU A 10 -6.36 1.30 -5.31
N GLY A 11 -5.52 2.32 -5.16
CA GLY A 11 -5.88 3.43 -4.29
C GLY A 11 -4.98 4.65 -4.41
N LEU A 12 -5.16 5.52 -3.43
CA LEU A 12 -4.44 6.76 -3.26
C LEU A 12 -3.73 6.77 -1.91
N GLY A 13 -2.44 7.12 -1.92
CA GLY A 13 -1.61 7.35 -0.75
C GLY A 13 -1.53 8.84 -0.40
N PHE A 14 -1.78 9.17 0.86
CA PHE A 14 -1.74 10.51 1.42
C PHE A 14 -0.54 10.62 2.36
N HIS A 15 0.22 11.68 2.18
CA HIS A 15 1.46 11.92 2.90
C HIS A 15 1.17 12.45 4.31
N GLY A 16 1.95 11.97 5.29
CA GLY A 16 1.91 12.50 6.65
C GLY A 16 2.52 13.90 6.74
N PRO A 17 2.31 14.62 7.84
CA PRO A 17 2.77 16.01 8.00
C PRO A 17 4.31 16.17 7.96
N ALA A 18 5.08 15.11 8.20
CA ALA A 18 6.54 15.17 8.34
C ALA A 18 7.35 14.78 7.08
N TYR A 19 6.81 13.92 6.22
CA TYR A 19 7.51 13.41 5.03
C TYR A 19 6.66 13.67 3.81
N HIS A 20 7.08 14.66 3.01
CA HIS A 20 6.37 15.19 1.85
C HIS A 20 5.11 15.99 2.22
N SER A 21 5.30 17.29 2.46
CA SER A 21 4.25 18.33 2.54
C SER A 21 3.52 18.55 1.20
N GLY A 22 3.34 17.49 0.41
CA GLY A 22 2.66 17.49 -0.86
C GLY A 22 1.16 17.31 -0.67
N ARG A 23 0.39 18.32 -1.07
CA ARG A 23 -1.09 18.28 -1.15
C ARG A 23 -1.65 17.24 -2.14
N ARG A 24 -0.79 16.47 -2.82
CA ARG A 24 -1.20 15.56 -3.88
C ARG A 24 -1.12 14.11 -3.39
N PRO A 25 -2.15 13.30 -3.68
CA PRO A 25 -2.07 11.87 -3.42
C PRO A 25 -1.05 11.19 -4.35
N ALA A 26 -0.40 10.16 -3.86
CA ALA A 26 0.34 9.19 -4.65
C ALA A 26 -0.63 8.11 -5.16
N TYR A 27 -0.37 7.56 -6.33
CA TYR A 27 -1.09 6.38 -6.82
C TYR A 27 -0.45 5.14 -6.22
N MET A 28 -1.27 4.16 -5.85
CA MET A 28 -0.77 2.90 -5.30
C MET A 28 -1.57 1.71 -5.78
N GLY A 29 -0.85 0.59 -5.92
CA GLY A 29 -1.40 -0.68 -6.33
C GLY A 29 -0.73 -1.84 -5.59
N SER A 30 -1.46 -2.90 -5.34
CA SER A 30 -0.90 -4.15 -4.80
C SER A 30 -1.69 -5.37 -5.26
N VAL A 31 -1.00 -6.50 -5.31
CA VAL A 31 -1.57 -7.81 -5.58
C VAL A 31 -1.11 -8.74 -4.47
N ASP A 32 -2.05 -9.34 -3.75
CA ASP A 32 -1.79 -10.25 -2.64
C ASP A 32 -2.40 -11.62 -2.91
N VAL A 33 -1.68 -12.68 -2.57
CA VAL A 33 -2.13 -14.07 -2.64
C VAL A 33 -2.07 -14.71 -1.27
N GLY A 34 -3.14 -15.42 -0.88
CA GLY A 34 -3.17 -16.23 0.33
C GLY A 34 -2.21 -17.41 0.21
N ILE A 35 -1.35 -17.60 1.21
CA ILE A 35 -0.41 -18.73 1.26
C ILE A 35 -0.69 -19.65 2.45
N MET A 36 -1.20 -19.08 3.54
CA MET A 36 -1.58 -19.80 4.75
C MET A 36 -2.88 -19.21 5.29
N PRO A 37 -3.61 -19.92 6.16
CA PRO A 37 -4.74 -19.34 6.86
C PRO A 37 -4.31 -18.02 7.51
N ASN A 38 -5.01 -16.95 7.18
CA ASN A 38 -4.76 -15.59 7.68
C ASN A 38 -3.41 -14.97 7.27
N VAL A 39 -2.68 -15.54 6.30
CA VAL A 39 -1.44 -14.94 5.77
C VAL A 39 -1.54 -14.76 4.27
N THR A 40 -1.24 -13.54 3.79
CA THR A 40 -0.99 -13.25 2.39
C THR A 40 0.44 -12.82 2.15
N VAL A 41 0.92 -13.08 0.94
CA VAL A 41 2.16 -12.51 0.40
C VAL A 41 1.82 -11.86 -0.93
N GLY A 42 2.47 -10.76 -1.26
CA GLY A 42 2.12 -9.97 -2.42
C GLY A 42 3.21 -9.03 -2.86
N VAL A 43 2.91 -8.31 -3.93
CA VAL A 43 3.71 -7.18 -4.42
C VAL A 43 2.91 -5.90 -4.24
N SER A 44 3.60 -4.81 -3.97
CA SER A 44 3.01 -3.48 -3.92
C SER A 44 3.90 -2.48 -4.63
N GLY A 45 3.30 -1.46 -5.22
CA GLY A 45 4.03 -0.33 -5.75
C GLY A 45 3.23 0.95 -5.66
N SER A 46 3.95 2.06 -5.50
CA SER A 46 3.39 3.40 -5.43
C SER A 46 4.14 4.33 -6.36
N TYR A 47 3.43 5.30 -6.94
CA TYR A 47 3.97 6.30 -7.86
C TYR A 47 3.46 7.69 -7.51
N PHE A 48 4.36 8.66 -7.49
CA PHE A 48 4.06 10.05 -7.22
C PHE A 48 4.81 10.96 -8.19
N ARG A 49 4.14 12.01 -8.67
CA ARG A 49 4.74 13.03 -9.54
C ARG A 49 4.31 14.42 -9.13
N ARG A 50 5.28 15.31 -8.95
CA ARG A 50 5.09 16.72 -8.59
C ARG A 50 5.88 17.63 -9.53
N PRO A 51 5.24 18.63 -10.17
CA PRO A 51 5.97 19.73 -10.79
C PRO A 51 6.58 20.63 -9.71
N LEU A 52 7.85 21.02 -9.87
CA LEU A 52 8.55 21.93 -8.97
C LEU A 52 8.57 23.35 -9.55
N SER A 53 9.01 23.48 -10.81
CA SER A 53 9.07 24.69 -11.65
C SER A 53 9.31 24.24 -13.10
N GLU A 54 9.01 25.02 -14.14
CA GLU A 54 9.44 24.63 -15.50
C GLU A 54 10.97 24.77 -15.64
N PRO A 55 11.74 23.77 -16.11
CA PRO A 55 11.42 22.39 -16.55
C PRO A 55 11.69 21.29 -15.47
N SER A 56 11.77 21.66 -14.20
CA SER A 56 12.06 20.79 -13.05
C SER A 56 10.83 20.03 -12.50
N GLN A 57 10.93 18.71 -12.48
CA GLN A 57 9.90 17.78 -12.06
C GLN A 57 10.49 16.79 -11.06
N TYR A 58 9.72 16.50 -10.02
CA TYR A 58 10.00 15.43 -9.07
C TYR A 58 9.12 14.24 -9.40
N SER A 59 9.72 13.07 -9.58
CA SER A 59 9.01 11.80 -9.59
C SER A 59 9.60 10.87 -8.54
N ALA A 60 8.73 10.12 -7.89
CA ALA A 60 9.14 9.08 -6.97
C ALA A 60 8.30 7.83 -7.25
N TYR A 61 8.95 6.68 -7.19
CA TYR A 61 8.27 5.41 -7.30
C TYR A 61 8.85 4.43 -6.30
N SER A 62 8.10 3.36 -6.13
CA SER A 62 8.37 2.33 -5.15
C SER A 62 7.80 1.02 -5.63
N VAL A 63 8.53 -0.05 -5.37
CA VAL A 63 8.09 -1.40 -5.66
C VAL A 63 8.68 -2.32 -4.62
N GLY A 64 7.90 -3.28 -4.16
CA GLY A 64 8.33 -4.19 -3.14
C GLY A 64 7.44 -5.40 -3.00
N ILE A 65 7.90 -6.30 -2.15
CA ILE A 65 7.15 -7.45 -1.69
C ILE A 65 6.63 -7.18 -0.28
N ARG A 66 5.47 -7.74 0.04
CA ARG A 66 4.86 -7.60 1.36
C ARG A 66 4.22 -8.90 1.82
N ALA A 67 4.20 -9.11 3.12
CA ALA A 67 3.42 -10.14 3.78
C ALA A 67 2.43 -9.49 4.75
N SER A 68 1.20 -9.98 4.79
CA SER A 68 0.17 -9.49 5.71
C SER A 68 -0.47 -10.62 6.49
N TYR A 69 -0.65 -10.41 7.79
CA TYR A 69 -1.34 -11.29 8.72
C TYR A 69 -2.69 -10.70 9.11
N TYR A 70 -3.76 -11.49 8.95
CA TYR A 70 -5.13 -11.11 9.23
C TYR A 70 -5.51 -11.50 10.66
N VAL A 71 -5.75 -10.49 11.50
CA VAL A 71 -5.99 -10.66 12.95
C VAL A 71 -7.46 -10.91 13.31
N ASN A 72 -8.32 -11.17 12.32
CA ASN A 72 -9.76 -11.37 12.52
C ASN A 72 -10.09 -12.45 13.56
N SER A 73 -9.30 -13.53 13.62
CA SER A 73 -9.50 -14.61 14.60
C SER A 73 -9.24 -14.17 16.03
N LEU A 74 -8.37 -13.17 16.24
CA LEU A 74 -8.00 -12.67 17.56
C LEU A 74 -9.03 -11.66 18.10
N LEU A 75 -9.76 -10.98 17.20
CA LEU A 75 -10.67 -9.89 17.56
C LEU A 75 -12.10 -10.31 17.88
N ASN A 76 -12.42 -11.61 17.83
CA ASN A 76 -13.69 -12.21 18.27
C ASN A 76 -14.96 -11.44 17.83
N ARG A 77 -14.94 -10.78 16.66
CA ARG A 77 -16.02 -9.89 16.24
C ARG A 77 -17.07 -10.63 15.42
N HIS A 78 -18.32 -10.47 15.87
CA HIS A 78 -19.58 -10.83 15.21
C HIS A 78 -19.77 -10.27 13.79
N ASN A 79 -18.88 -9.41 13.29
CA ASN A 79 -19.00 -8.75 11.99
C ASN A 79 -18.04 -9.35 10.96
N LYS A 80 -18.50 -10.38 10.22
CA LYS A 80 -17.79 -11.05 9.12
C LYS A 80 -17.45 -10.16 7.91
N LYS A 81 -17.79 -8.87 7.95
CA LYS A 81 -17.68 -7.95 6.80
C LYS A 81 -16.40 -7.11 6.78
N MET A 82 -15.60 -7.17 7.85
CA MET A 82 -14.44 -6.31 8.02
C MET A 82 -13.21 -7.13 8.41
N ASP A 83 -12.16 -7.00 7.61
CA ASP A 83 -10.90 -7.71 7.74
C ASP A 83 -9.82 -6.75 8.22
N TYR A 84 -9.24 -7.02 9.39
CA TYR A 84 -8.12 -6.28 9.93
C TYR A 84 -6.84 -7.05 9.69
N TYR A 85 -5.80 -6.37 9.24
CA TYR A 85 -4.52 -6.99 8.95
C TYR A 85 -3.36 -6.06 9.30
N LEU A 86 -2.22 -6.67 9.54
CA LEU A 86 -0.95 -5.98 9.72
C LEU A 86 0.11 -6.72 8.92
N GLY A 87 1.12 -6.01 8.45
CA GLY A 87 2.10 -6.59 7.57
C GLY A 87 3.40 -5.84 7.55
N ALA A 88 4.39 -6.49 6.96
CA ALA A 88 5.71 -5.93 6.72
C ALA A 88 6.26 -6.46 5.40
N GLY A 89 7.31 -5.86 4.89
CA GLY A 89 7.86 -6.24 3.60
C GLY A 89 9.26 -5.70 3.37
N VAL A 90 9.67 -5.75 2.11
CA VAL A 90 10.91 -5.14 1.62
C VAL A 90 10.57 -4.39 0.34
N SER A 91 10.88 -3.10 0.32
CA SER A 91 10.58 -2.22 -0.81
C SER A 91 11.82 -1.46 -1.25
N TYR A 92 11.94 -1.26 -2.55
CA TYR A 92 12.86 -0.34 -3.17
C TYR A 92 12.14 0.96 -3.48
N TYR A 93 12.66 2.07 -2.97
CA TYR A 93 12.19 3.42 -3.26
C TYR A 93 13.22 4.13 -4.13
N SER A 94 12.77 4.87 -5.14
CA SER A 94 13.64 5.70 -5.97
C SER A 94 12.94 7.01 -6.31
N PHE A 95 13.72 8.09 -6.34
CA PHE A 95 13.24 9.39 -6.77
C PHE A 95 14.18 10.03 -7.78
N THR A 96 13.59 10.82 -8.66
CA THR A 96 14.28 11.54 -9.74
C THR A 96 13.86 13.00 -9.71
N TYR A 97 14.85 13.89 -9.80
CA TYR A 97 14.65 15.31 -10.07
C TYR A 97 15.08 15.59 -11.52
N SER A 98 14.16 16.02 -12.39
CA SER A 98 14.57 16.44 -13.75
C SER A 98 15.42 17.71 -13.66
N GLY A 99 16.65 17.63 -14.16
CA GLY A 99 17.67 18.70 -14.08
C GLY A 99 18.96 18.28 -13.36
N LEU A 100 18.93 17.22 -12.55
CA LEU A 100 20.11 16.61 -11.93
C LEU A 100 20.12 15.12 -12.26
N VAL A 101 21.20 14.62 -12.87
CA VAL A 101 21.41 13.18 -13.17
C VAL A 101 21.75 12.41 -11.89
N SER A 102 20.98 12.62 -10.83
CA SER A 102 21.18 11.98 -9.53
C SER A 102 19.93 11.18 -9.20
N ASN A 103 19.90 9.93 -9.64
CA ASN A 103 18.95 8.94 -9.14
C ASN A 103 19.44 8.48 -7.77
N LYS A 104 18.62 8.70 -6.74
CA LYS A 104 18.88 8.14 -5.41
C LYS A 104 17.80 7.11 -5.11
N GLY A 105 18.24 5.90 -4.82
CA GLY A 105 17.39 4.79 -4.42
C GLY A 105 17.79 4.27 -3.04
N ASN A 106 16.82 3.73 -2.31
CA ASN A 106 17.07 3.06 -1.04
C ASN A 106 16.15 1.85 -0.87
N VAL A 107 16.66 0.80 -0.24
CA VAL A 107 15.87 -0.35 0.20
C VAL A 107 15.45 -0.11 1.64
N PHE A 108 14.19 -0.35 1.95
CA PHE A 108 13.65 -0.17 3.29
C PHE A 108 12.67 -1.29 3.63
N VAL A 109 12.38 -1.43 4.92
CA VAL A 109 11.43 -2.41 5.47
C VAL A 109 10.12 -1.69 5.76
N PRO A 110 9.15 -1.70 4.83
CA PRO A 110 7.82 -1.18 5.10
C PRO A 110 7.09 -1.98 6.18
N ALA A 111 6.25 -1.30 6.96
CA ALA A 111 5.28 -1.92 7.85
C ALA A 111 3.93 -1.21 7.73
N HIS A 112 2.84 -1.97 7.78
CA HIS A 112 1.47 -1.46 7.69
C HIS A 112 0.50 -2.14 8.63
N VAL A 113 -0.55 -1.40 8.98
CA VAL A 113 -1.78 -1.91 9.56
C VAL A 113 -2.94 -1.43 8.69
N GLY A 114 -3.88 -2.29 8.39
CA GLY A 114 -4.98 -1.98 7.49
C GLY A 114 -6.28 -2.63 7.89
N ALA A 115 -7.34 -2.08 7.36
CA ALA A 115 -8.68 -2.63 7.41
C ALA A 115 -9.27 -2.67 6.01
N ARG A 116 -9.97 -3.76 5.70
CA ARG A 116 -10.67 -3.98 4.45
C ARG A 116 -12.13 -4.29 4.75
N ARG A 117 -13.05 -3.74 3.97
CA ARG A 117 -14.48 -4.04 4.05
C ARG A 117 -15.01 -4.41 2.67
N LEU A 118 -15.48 -5.64 2.52
CA LEU A 118 -16.15 -6.08 1.30
C LEU A 118 -17.64 -5.69 1.33
N PHE A 119 -18.15 -5.15 0.24
CA PHE A 119 -19.57 -4.82 0.06
C PHE A 119 -20.37 -6.02 -0.47
N GLY A 120 -19.68 -7.05 -0.96
CA GLY A 120 -20.23 -8.32 -1.41
C GLY A 120 -19.14 -9.39 -1.40
N GLU A 121 -19.19 -10.33 -2.34
CA GLU A 121 -18.19 -11.42 -2.42
C GLU A 121 -16.88 -10.98 -3.10
N ARG A 122 -16.95 -9.98 -3.98
CA ARG A 122 -15.84 -9.59 -4.87
C ARG A 122 -15.26 -8.21 -4.57
N TYR A 123 -16.08 -7.19 -4.35
CA TYR A 123 -15.58 -5.81 -4.28
C TYR A 123 -15.69 -5.24 -2.87
N GLY A 124 -14.77 -4.33 -2.56
CA GLY A 124 -14.76 -3.61 -1.30
C GLY A 124 -13.86 -2.39 -1.31
N VAL A 125 -13.68 -1.84 -0.13
CA VAL A 125 -12.74 -0.76 0.15
C VAL A 125 -11.69 -1.22 1.13
N PHE A 126 -10.53 -0.59 1.10
CA PHE A 126 -9.50 -0.77 2.10
C PHE A 126 -8.95 0.58 2.56
N GLY A 127 -8.44 0.59 3.78
CA GLY A 127 -7.64 1.66 4.35
C GLY A 127 -6.42 1.07 5.03
N GLU A 128 -5.24 1.59 4.73
CA GLU A 128 -3.96 1.18 5.32
C GLU A 128 -3.25 2.39 5.91
N LEU A 129 -2.67 2.21 7.09
CA LEU A 129 -1.78 3.14 7.75
C LEU A 129 -0.41 2.47 7.89
N GLY A 130 0.67 3.21 7.64
CA GLY A 130 2.00 2.68 7.90
C GLY A 130 3.15 3.47 7.33
N PHE A 131 4.35 2.93 7.57
CA PHE A 131 5.58 3.34 6.91
C PHE A 131 5.77 2.52 5.63
N ASN A 132 4.69 2.34 4.89
CA ASN A 132 4.54 1.28 3.92
C ASN A 132 4.68 1.73 2.47
N ASP A 133 4.83 3.04 2.21
CA ASP A 133 5.39 3.58 0.98
C ASP A 133 5.48 5.13 0.94
N ILE A 134 5.52 5.69 -0.28
CA ILE A 134 5.03 7.01 -0.68
C ILE A 134 3.59 7.25 -0.19
N GLY A 135 3.42 7.53 1.11
CA GLY A 135 2.14 7.83 1.73
C GLY A 135 1.94 7.08 3.04
N PHE A 136 1.56 7.81 4.08
CA PHE A 136 1.28 7.27 5.42
C PHE A 136 -0.11 6.64 5.50
N LEU A 137 -1.11 7.29 4.90
CA LEU A 137 -2.48 6.81 4.83
C LEU A 137 -2.81 6.42 3.39
N LYS A 138 -3.24 5.20 3.17
CA LYS A 138 -3.66 4.71 1.85
C LYS A 138 -5.12 4.31 1.93
N ILE A 139 -5.91 4.74 0.97
CA ILE A 139 -7.32 4.36 0.86
C ILE A 139 -7.62 4.00 -0.59
N GLY A 140 -8.52 3.05 -0.80
CA GLY A 140 -8.86 2.65 -2.15
C GLY A 140 -9.87 1.53 -2.24
N LEU A 141 -9.94 0.97 -3.44
CA LEU A 141 -10.80 -0.14 -3.80
C LEU A 141 -10.01 -1.45 -3.76
N THR A 142 -10.69 -2.51 -3.35
CA THR A 142 -10.15 -3.86 -3.38
C THR A 142 -11.07 -4.77 -4.15
N GLN A 143 -10.48 -5.73 -4.85
CA GLN A 143 -11.18 -6.82 -5.49
C GLN A 143 -10.60 -8.13 -4.99
N LYS A 144 -11.48 -8.99 -4.48
CA LYS A 144 -11.24 -10.38 -4.16
C LYS A 144 -11.59 -11.26 -5.36
N TRP A 145 -10.73 -12.21 -5.70
CA TRP A 145 -11.05 -13.33 -6.59
C TRP A 145 -10.41 -14.63 -6.08
#